data_AF-A0A023FF48-F1
#
_entry.id   AF-A0A023FF48-F1
#
_cell.length_a   1.000
_cell.length_b   1.000
_cell.length_c   1.000
_cell.angle_alpha   90.00
_cell.angle_beta   90.00
_cell.angle_gamma   90.00
#
_symmetry.space_group_name_H-M   'P 1'
#
loop_
_entity.id
_entity.type
_entity.pdbx_description
1 polymer ?
#
loop_
_entity_poly.entity_id
_entity_poly.type
_entity_poly.pdbx_seq_one_letter_code
_entity_poly.pdbx_strand_id
1 'polypeptide(L)'
;MVVADQGNWVADVVIVVEGTANLSPYVESLKSHYIVPTLEYFNGGPIDDRDCGYDTNSTTYALVVFMAADSAPEPAAICHAPTTNVAKLLSWFDRVSFVGGAGEACSHIAEGLGTALQVFDDFQALREPGTAVQKHCILVCNSPPYRLPVLESPMYIGHPVEQLAGFMADRQVNFSILSPRKI
;
A
#
# COMPACT_ATOMS: atom_id res chain seq x y z
N MET A 1 -25.56 12.08 -2.92
CA MET A 1 -24.14 12.44 -2.76
C MET A 1 -23.96 12.81 -1.30
N VAL A 2 -23.53 11.85 -0.48
CA VAL A 2 -23.27 12.12 0.94
C VAL A 2 -21.92 12.82 0.97
N VAL A 3 -21.93 14.12 1.23
CA VAL A 3 -20.71 14.87 1.52
C VAL A 3 -20.23 14.33 2.86
N ALA A 4 -19.15 13.54 2.85
CA ALA A 4 -18.51 13.12 4.09
C ALA A 4 -18.13 14.39 4.85
N ASP A 5 -18.59 14.48 6.10
CA ASP A 5 -18.21 15.52 7.03
C ASP A 5 -16.67 15.53 7.07
N GLN A 6 -16.03 16.59 6.55
CA GLN A 6 -14.58 16.76 6.59
C GLN A 6 -14.19 17.10 8.03
N GLY A 7 -14.36 16.13 8.93
CA GLY A 7 -13.83 16.18 10.27
C GLY A 7 -12.30 16.18 10.23
N ASN A 8 -11.67 16.73 11.26
CA ASN A 8 -10.23 16.77 11.44
C ASN A 8 -9.68 15.36 11.77
N TRP A 9 -9.79 14.42 10.83
CA TRP A 9 -9.35 13.03 11.00
C TRP A 9 -7.97 12.81 10.37
N VAL A 10 -7.14 12.04 11.05
CA VAL A 10 -5.77 11.70 10.63
C VAL A 10 -5.78 10.25 10.17
N ALA A 11 -5.06 9.95 9.09
CA ALA A 11 -4.96 8.58 8.58
C ALA A 11 -3.52 8.12 8.32
N ASP A 12 -3.37 6.81 8.35
CA ASP A 12 -2.20 6.05 7.94
C ASP A 12 -2.61 5.24 6.72
N VAL A 13 -2.06 5.56 5.55
CA VAL A 13 -2.47 5.00 4.26
C VAL A 13 -1.30 4.27 3.62
N VAL A 14 -1.39 2.95 3.52
CA VAL A 14 -0.36 2.11 2.89
C VAL A 14 -0.91 1.54 1.58
N ILE A 15 -0.33 1.95 0.46
CA ILE A 15 -0.63 1.37 -0.86
C ILE A 15 0.33 0.20 -1.08
N VAL A 16 -0.23 -0.98 -1.29
CA VAL A 16 0.52 -2.22 -1.54
C VAL A 16 0.26 -2.62 -2.98
N VAL A 17 1.24 -2.45 -3.87
CA VAL A 17 1.06 -2.61 -5.32
C VAL A 17 1.89 -3.76 -5.88
N GLU A 18 1.29 -4.52 -6.79
CA GLU A 18 1.98 -5.50 -7.61
C GLU A 18 2.86 -4.81 -8.65
N GLY A 19 4.18 -5.00 -8.57
CA GLY A 19 5.16 -4.41 -9.49
C GLY A 19 5.44 -5.24 -10.75
N THR A 20 4.63 -6.26 -11.04
CA THR A 20 4.84 -7.18 -12.17
C THR A 20 4.24 -6.66 -13.48
N ALA A 21 4.59 -7.31 -14.61
CA ALA A 21 3.97 -7.02 -15.89
C ALA A 21 2.47 -7.36 -15.94
N ASN A 22 1.95 -8.20 -15.02
CA ASN A 22 0.53 -8.56 -14.99
C ASN A 22 -0.37 -7.37 -14.66
N LEU A 23 0.11 -6.39 -13.89
CA LEU A 23 -0.66 -5.19 -13.55
C LEU A 23 -0.54 -4.10 -14.63
N SER A 24 0.56 -4.10 -15.39
CA SER A 24 0.96 -3.05 -16.36
C SER A 24 -0.18 -2.53 -17.25
N PRO A 25 -1.01 -3.36 -17.90
CA PRO A 25 -2.07 -2.89 -18.80
C PRO A 25 -3.17 -2.06 -18.11
N TYR A 26 -3.29 -2.17 -16.79
CA TYR A 26 -4.35 -1.54 -16.01
C TYR A 26 -3.84 -0.36 -15.18
N VAL A 27 -2.52 -0.15 -15.07
CA VAL A 27 -1.91 0.84 -14.17
C VAL A 27 -2.44 2.24 -14.41
N GLU A 28 -2.52 2.69 -15.67
CA GLU A 28 -3.01 4.04 -15.99
C GLU A 28 -4.48 4.24 -15.56
N SER A 29 -5.32 3.22 -15.80
CA SER A 29 -6.72 3.24 -15.41
C SER A 29 -6.90 3.18 -13.89
N LEU A 30 -6.14 2.31 -13.21
CA LEU A 30 -6.13 2.20 -11.75
C LEU A 30 -5.65 3.51 -11.11
N LYS A 31 -4.59 4.11 -11.67
CA LYS A 31 -4.04 5.38 -11.20
C LYS A 31 -5.06 6.50 -11.30
N SER A 32 -5.61 6.72 -12.49
CA SER A 32 -6.52 7.83 -12.78
C SER A 32 -7.88 7.72 -12.09
N HIS A 33 -8.46 6.51 -12.00
CA HIS A 33 -9.83 6.33 -11.48
C HIS A 33 -9.89 5.92 -10.01
N TYR A 34 -8.82 5.40 -9.42
CA TYR A 34 -8.84 4.90 -8.05
C TYR A 34 -7.74 5.50 -7.18
N ILE A 35 -6.48 5.42 -7.59
CA ILE A 35 -5.36 5.83 -6.71
C ILE A 35 -5.35 7.34 -6.50
N VAL A 36 -5.35 8.13 -7.57
CA VAL A 36 -5.33 9.61 -7.47
C VAL A 36 -6.55 10.13 -6.70
N PRO A 37 -7.81 9.75 -7.03
CA PRO A 37 -8.97 10.18 -6.26
C PRO A 37 -8.93 9.76 -4.78
N THR A 38 -8.41 8.57 -4.49
CA THR A 38 -8.26 8.10 -3.10
C THR A 38 -7.26 8.95 -2.34
N LEU A 39 -6.12 9.26 -2.96
CA LEU A 39 -5.10 10.11 -2.35
C LEU A 39 -5.60 11.55 -2.15
N GLU A 40 -6.31 12.13 -3.11
CA GLU A 40 -6.96 13.45 -2.96
C GLU A 40 -7.98 13.48 -1.82
N TYR A 41 -8.74 12.39 -1.64
CA TYR A 41 -9.66 12.24 -0.52
C TYR A 41 -8.92 12.30 0.82
N PHE A 42 -7.84 11.54 0.97
CA PHE A 42 -7.02 11.51 2.19
C PHE A 42 -6.22 12.81 2.42
N ASN A 43 -5.87 13.50 1.34
CA ASN A 43 -5.19 14.80 1.36
C ASN A 43 -6.13 15.95 1.74
N GLY A 44 -7.46 15.76 1.62
CA GLY A 44 -8.45 16.81 1.84
C GLY A 44 -8.57 17.81 0.68
N GLY A 45 -8.03 17.48 -0.49
CA GLY A 45 -8.05 18.36 -1.66
C GLY A 45 -7.08 17.92 -2.77
N PRO A 46 -6.98 18.72 -3.85
CA PRO A 46 -6.09 18.45 -4.97
C PRO A 46 -4.64 18.26 -4.52
N ILE A 47 -3.92 17.39 -5.23
CA ILE A 47 -2.52 17.10 -4.94
C ILE A 47 -1.67 18.33 -5.26
N ASP A 48 -0.80 18.68 -4.32
CA ASP A 48 0.11 19.82 -4.40
C ASP A 48 1.54 19.36 -4.11
N ASP A 49 2.50 19.92 -4.84
CA ASP A 49 3.93 19.60 -4.71
C ASP A 49 4.58 20.30 -3.50
N ARG A 50 3.88 21.23 -2.84
CA ARG A 50 4.39 21.93 -1.66
C ARG A 50 4.65 20.95 -0.51
N ASP A 51 5.92 20.78 -0.17
CA ASP A 51 6.34 20.04 1.02
C ASP A 51 6.21 20.93 2.26
N CYS A 52 5.12 20.77 2.99
CA CYS A 52 4.86 21.48 4.25
C CYS A 52 5.61 20.87 5.45
N GLY A 53 6.46 19.86 5.22
CA GLY A 53 7.16 19.13 6.26
C GLY A 53 6.35 17.98 6.86
N TYR A 54 6.98 17.28 7.79
CA TYR A 54 6.38 16.15 8.51
C TYR A 54 5.76 16.62 9.83
N ASP A 55 4.45 16.46 9.97
CA ASP A 55 3.72 16.67 11.22
C ASP A 55 3.14 15.32 11.68
N THR A 56 3.39 14.94 12.94
CA THR A 56 2.87 13.72 13.56
C THR A 56 1.34 13.71 13.67
N ASN A 57 0.67 14.83 13.40
CA ASN A 57 -0.78 14.95 13.32
C ASN A 57 -1.32 15.02 11.88
N SER A 58 -0.48 14.79 10.87
CA SER A 58 -0.90 14.78 9.46
C SER A 58 -1.10 13.36 8.92
N THR A 59 -1.87 13.21 7.85
CA THR A 59 -2.03 11.92 7.18
C THR A 59 -0.68 11.44 6.65
N THR A 60 -0.30 10.22 7.00
CA THR A 60 0.98 9.62 6.61
C THR A 60 0.74 8.52 5.58
N TYR A 61 1.60 8.45 4.59
CA TYR A 61 1.49 7.53 3.48
C TYR A 61 2.75 6.68 3.29
N ALA A 62 2.56 5.49 2.72
CA ALA A 62 3.62 4.62 2.26
C ALA A 62 3.22 3.89 0.98
N LEU A 63 4.24 3.52 0.19
CA LEU A 63 4.11 2.65 -0.97
C LEU A 63 4.95 1.39 -0.75
N VAL A 64 4.30 0.22 -0.79
CA VAL A 64 4.95 -1.09 -0.79
C VAL A 64 4.76 -1.70 -2.17
N VAL A 65 5.84 -2.09 -2.83
CA VAL A 65 5.83 -2.72 -4.16
C VAL A 65 6.28 -4.16 -3.99
N PHE A 66 5.43 -5.13 -4.34
CA PHE A 66 5.79 -6.56 -4.28
C PHE A 66 5.84 -7.17 -5.68
N MET A 67 6.67 -8.21 -5.83
CA MET A 67 6.97 -8.84 -7.11
C MET A 67 6.48 -10.29 -7.16
N ALA A 68 6.80 -10.99 -8.25
CA ALA A 68 6.66 -12.44 -8.36
C ALA A 68 8.02 -13.12 -8.06
N ALA A 69 8.06 -14.45 -8.14
CA ALA A 69 9.23 -15.25 -7.77
C ALA A 69 10.44 -15.04 -8.70
N ASP A 70 10.23 -14.47 -9.89
CA ASP A 70 11.29 -14.10 -10.82
C ASP A 70 12.07 -12.83 -10.42
N SER A 71 11.73 -12.23 -9.29
CA SER A 71 12.44 -11.06 -8.73
C SER A 71 13.82 -11.37 -8.19
N ALA A 72 14.21 -12.64 -7.99
CA ALA A 72 15.53 -12.95 -7.46
C ALA A 72 16.67 -12.52 -8.41
N PRO A 73 17.76 -11.90 -7.91
CA PRO A 73 18.15 -11.78 -6.49
C PRO A 73 17.61 -10.55 -5.74
N GLU A 74 16.81 -9.70 -6.37
CA GLU A 74 16.17 -8.54 -5.73
C GLU A 74 15.11 -8.96 -4.69
N PRO A 75 14.79 -8.09 -3.70
CA PRO A 75 13.78 -8.40 -2.68
C PRO A 75 12.39 -8.63 -3.28
N ALA A 76 11.62 -9.54 -2.67
CA ALA A 76 10.25 -9.84 -3.07
C ALA A 76 9.29 -8.66 -2.81
N ALA A 77 9.62 -7.78 -1.87
CA ALA A 77 8.92 -6.51 -1.63
C ALA A 77 9.86 -5.36 -1.27
N ILE A 78 9.58 -4.17 -1.80
CA ILE A 78 10.31 -2.91 -1.55
C ILE A 78 9.35 -1.91 -0.90
N CYS A 79 9.82 -1.17 0.10
CA CYS A 79 9.03 -0.16 0.81
C CYS A 79 9.59 1.26 0.59
N HIS A 80 8.67 2.19 0.31
CA HIS A 80 8.92 3.63 0.29
C HIS A 80 8.03 4.30 1.34
N ALA A 81 8.62 4.69 2.47
CA ALA A 81 7.93 5.27 3.61
C ALA A 81 8.92 6.06 4.49
N PRO A 82 8.43 6.87 5.44
CA PRO A 82 7.12 7.53 5.44
C PRO A 82 7.10 8.78 4.53
N THR A 83 5.91 9.24 4.15
CA THR A 83 5.74 10.59 3.58
C THR A 83 4.40 11.18 3.97
N THR A 84 4.33 12.49 4.17
CA THR A 84 3.08 13.26 4.29
C THR A 84 2.73 13.97 2.98
N ASN A 85 3.68 14.00 2.04
CA ASN A 85 3.51 14.59 0.72
C ASN A 85 2.99 13.52 -0.26
N VAL A 86 1.78 13.75 -0.77
CA VAL A 86 1.09 12.87 -1.73
C VAL A 86 1.75 12.87 -3.11
N ALA A 87 2.25 14.01 -3.58
CA ALA A 87 2.95 14.08 -4.86
C ALA A 87 4.24 13.24 -4.83
N LYS A 88 4.94 13.22 -3.69
CA LYS A 88 6.10 12.36 -3.47
C LYS A 88 5.72 10.88 -3.57
N LEU A 89 4.61 10.48 -2.93
CA LEU A 89 4.11 9.10 -3.03
C LEU A 89 3.76 8.74 -4.47
N LEU A 90 3.07 9.62 -5.21
CA LEU A 90 2.77 9.40 -6.62
C LEU A 90 4.03 9.31 -7.46
N SER A 91 5.06 10.09 -7.15
CA SER A 91 6.34 10.01 -7.85
C SER A 91 7.04 8.66 -7.65
N TRP A 92 6.83 8.01 -6.50
CA TRP A 92 7.31 6.64 -6.26
C TRP A 92 6.49 5.64 -7.07
N PHE A 93 5.17 5.77 -7.07
CA PHE A 93 4.28 4.93 -7.85
C PHE A 93 4.61 4.99 -9.35
N ASP A 94 4.86 6.19 -9.87
CA ASP A 94 5.20 6.43 -11.29
C ASP A 94 6.57 5.88 -11.70
N ARG A 95 7.45 5.60 -10.73
CA ARG A 95 8.77 4.99 -10.97
C ARG A 95 8.71 3.46 -10.96
N VAL A 96 7.58 2.86 -10.57
CA VAL A 96 7.41 1.41 -10.65
C VAL A 96 7.40 1.00 -12.12
N SER A 97 8.29 0.08 -12.49
CA SER A 97 8.47 -0.31 -13.89
C SER A 97 7.39 -1.27 -14.40
N PHE A 98 6.66 -1.96 -13.51
CA PHE A 98 5.65 -2.96 -13.87
C PHE A 98 6.16 -3.99 -14.88
N VAL A 99 7.26 -4.66 -14.52
CA VAL A 99 7.98 -5.64 -15.36
C VAL A 99 8.18 -6.95 -14.61
N GLY A 100 8.64 -8.00 -15.30
CA GLY A 100 8.83 -9.32 -14.70
C GLY A 100 7.50 -10.05 -14.54
N GLY A 101 7.45 -10.98 -13.59
CA GLY A 101 6.37 -11.95 -13.44
C GLY A 101 6.64 -13.28 -14.15
N ALA A 102 7.63 -13.39 -15.05
CA ALA A 102 7.94 -14.58 -15.85
C ALA A 102 6.74 -15.40 -16.42
N GLY A 103 5.59 -14.76 -16.66
CA GLY A 103 4.35 -15.44 -17.08
C GLY A 103 3.63 -16.22 -15.96
N GLU A 104 4.02 -16.00 -14.71
CA GLU A 104 3.41 -16.57 -13.54
C GLU A 104 2.00 -16.04 -13.29
N ALA A 105 1.17 -16.91 -12.76
CA ALA A 105 -0.21 -16.60 -12.41
C ALA A 105 -0.37 -16.06 -10.99
N CYS A 106 0.70 -16.06 -10.18
CA CYS A 106 0.67 -15.68 -8.77
C CYS A 106 1.75 -14.63 -8.46
N SER A 107 1.65 -14.00 -7.30
CA SER A 107 2.60 -12.97 -6.84
C SER A 107 2.80 -13.01 -5.32
N HIS A 108 3.87 -12.37 -4.82
CA HIS A 108 4.25 -12.33 -3.40
C HIS A 108 3.39 -11.36 -2.58
N ILE A 109 2.07 -11.48 -2.65
CA ILE A 109 1.14 -10.70 -1.83
C ILE A 109 1.42 -10.88 -0.33
N ALA A 110 1.82 -12.07 0.11
CA ALA A 110 2.21 -12.31 1.50
C ALA A 110 3.33 -11.35 1.94
N GLU A 111 4.39 -11.21 1.14
CA GLU A 111 5.50 -10.30 1.42
C GLU A 111 5.01 -8.84 1.43
N GLY A 112 4.20 -8.46 0.44
CA GLY A 112 3.62 -7.11 0.38
C GLY A 112 2.79 -6.76 1.63
N LEU A 113 1.92 -7.65 2.09
CA LEU A 113 1.09 -7.44 3.28
C LEU A 113 1.90 -7.52 4.57
N GLY A 114 2.91 -8.39 4.65
CA GLY A 114 3.82 -8.49 5.80
C GLY A 114 4.66 -7.22 5.96
N THR A 115 5.16 -6.66 4.86
CA THR A 115 5.85 -5.36 4.86
C THR A 115 4.88 -4.23 5.18
N ALA A 116 3.64 -4.26 4.70
CA ALA A 116 2.64 -3.24 5.05
C ALA A 116 2.30 -3.23 6.54
N LEU A 117 2.17 -4.40 7.18
CA LEU A 117 1.94 -4.49 8.63
C LEU A 117 3.13 -3.93 9.42
N GLN A 118 4.37 -4.18 8.98
CA GLN A 118 5.55 -3.56 9.55
C GLN A 118 5.50 -2.02 9.45
N VAL A 119 5.08 -1.50 8.29
CA VAL A 119 4.92 -0.05 8.10
C VAL A 119 3.89 0.53 9.08
N PHE A 120 2.79 -0.17 9.37
CA PHE A 120 1.83 0.29 10.39
C PHE A 120 2.43 0.28 11.80
N ASP A 121 3.29 -0.68 12.14
CA ASP A 121 4.01 -0.69 13.41
C ASP A 121 4.94 0.54 13.51
N ASP A 122 5.65 0.84 12.42
CA ASP A 122 6.55 2.00 12.33
C ASP A 122 5.76 3.32 12.42
N PHE A 123 4.61 3.42 11.75
CA PHE A 123 3.73 4.59 11.87
C PHE A 123 3.23 4.76 13.29
N GLN A 124 2.78 3.69 13.95
CA GLN A 124 2.35 3.75 15.34
C GLN A 124 3.46 4.25 16.27
N ALA A 125 4.71 3.84 16.04
CA ALA A 125 5.86 4.30 16.81
C ALA A 125 6.20 5.80 16.59
N LEU A 126 5.81 6.37 15.44
CA LEU A 126 6.01 7.79 15.11
C LEU A 126 4.88 8.70 15.61
N ARG A 127 3.72 8.15 16.00
CA ARG A 127 2.56 8.93 16.46
C ARG A 127 2.67 9.29 17.94
N GLU A 128 2.15 10.47 18.29
CA GLU A 128 2.01 10.86 19.69
C GLU A 128 1.01 9.94 20.43
N PRO A 129 1.28 9.54 21.68
CA PRO A 129 0.41 8.66 22.44
C PRO A 129 -1.02 9.21 22.55
N GLY A 130 -2.01 8.38 22.22
CA GLY A 130 -3.43 8.75 22.28
C GLY A 130 -3.99 9.44 21.04
N THR A 131 -3.18 9.63 19.99
CA THR A 131 -3.66 10.11 18.68
C THR A 131 -4.59 9.06 18.05
N ALA A 132 -5.83 9.45 17.78
CA ALA A 132 -6.78 8.60 17.06
C ALA A 132 -6.50 8.68 15.55
N VAL A 133 -6.00 7.58 14.97
CA VAL A 133 -5.63 7.50 13.55
C VAL A 133 -6.41 6.39 12.86
N GLN A 134 -6.95 6.68 11.68
CA GLN A 134 -7.56 5.66 10.82
C GLN A 134 -6.47 4.93 10.03
N LYS A 135 -6.47 3.60 10.04
CA LYS A 135 -5.50 2.81 9.27
C LYS A 135 -6.17 2.26 8.01
N HIS A 136 -5.52 2.42 6.86
CA HIS A 136 -6.03 2.02 5.55
C HIS A 136 -4.93 1.29 4.77
N CYS A 137 -5.18 0.03 4.42
CA CYS A 137 -4.30 -0.76 3.57
C CYS A 137 -5.00 -1.03 2.24
N ILE A 138 -4.42 -0.56 1.14
CA ILE A 138 -5.00 -0.66 -0.20
C ILE A 138 -4.11 -1.57 -1.04
N LEU A 139 -4.55 -2.80 -1.25
CA LEU A 139 -3.89 -3.77 -2.12
C LEU A 139 -4.30 -3.54 -3.57
N VAL A 140 -3.32 -3.33 -4.46
CA VAL A 140 -3.51 -3.15 -5.89
C VAL A 140 -2.81 -4.29 -6.62
N CYS A 141 -3.57 -5.24 -7.14
CA CYS A 141 -3.01 -6.44 -7.75
C CYS A 141 -3.92 -7.05 -8.82
N ASN A 142 -3.33 -7.76 -9.77
CA ASN A 142 -4.05 -8.53 -10.78
C ASN A 142 -3.84 -10.04 -10.60
N SER A 143 -2.77 -10.46 -9.91
CA SER A 143 -2.46 -11.86 -9.65
C SER A 143 -2.96 -12.32 -8.28
N PRO A 144 -3.44 -13.56 -8.11
CA PRO A 144 -3.63 -14.18 -6.80
C PRO A 144 -2.32 -14.35 -5.99
N PRO A 145 -2.41 -14.60 -4.68
CA PRO A 145 -1.24 -14.84 -3.84
C PRO A 145 -0.61 -16.21 -4.11
N TYR A 146 0.71 -16.34 -3.92
CA TYR A 146 1.31 -17.65 -3.72
C TYR A 146 0.79 -18.33 -2.45
N ARG A 147 0.81 -19.67 -2.43
CA ARG A 147 0.65 -20.47 -1.21
C ARG A 147 1.96 -20.55 -0.43
N LEU A 148 2.61 -19.41 -0.24
CA LEU A 148 3.84 -19.27 0.51
C LEU A 148 3.59 -18.29 1.66
N PRO A 149 4.14 -18.56 2.85
CA PRO A 149 4.13 -17.56 3.91
C PRO A 149 5.10 -16.43 3.58
N VAL A 150 5.07 -15.38 4.39
CA VAL A 150 6.13 -14.37 4.46
C VAL A 150 7.47 -15.03 4.78
N LEU A 151 8.50 -14.65 4.05
CA LEU A 151 9.88 -15.10 4.18
C LEU A 151 10.83 -13.94 4.49
N GLU A 152 10.57 -12.74 3.97
CA GLU A 152 11.52 -11.62 4.04
C GLU A 152 11.21 -10.62 5.15
N SER A 153 9.94 -10.39 5.50
CA SER A 153 9.57 -9.47 6.59
C SER A 153 9.84 -10.12 7.97
N PRO A 154 10.81 -9.62 8.77
CA PRO A 154 11.26 -10.32 9.98
C PRO A 154 10.19 -10.46 11.07
N MET A 155 9.32 -9.46 11.20
CA MET A 155 8.28 -9.41 12.24
C MET A 155 7.09 -10.31 11.90
N TYR A 156 6.87 -10.60 10.61
CA TYR A 156 5.71 -11.34 10.11
C TYR A 156 6.09 -12.66 9.42
N ILE A 157 7.34 -13.08 9.51
CA ILE A 157 7.85 -14.31 8.90
C ILE A 157 7.01 -15.54 9.31
N GLY A 158 6.79 -16.46 8.37
CA GLY A 158 6.05 -17.71 8.59
C GLY A 158 4.52 -17.56 8.53
N HIS A 159 3.99 -16.35 8.37
CA HIS A 159 2.55 -16.10 8.32
C HIS A 159 2.02 -16.15 6.89
N PRO A 160 0.95 -16.91 6.58
CA PRO A 160 0.28 -16.87 5.29
C PRO A 160 -0.63 -15.65 5.15
N VAL A 161 -1.05 -15.35 3.91
CA VAL A 161 -1.88 -14.18 3.58
C VAL A 161 -3.15 -14.08 4.43
N GLU A 162 -3.81 -15.20 4.70
CA GLU A 162 -5.04 -15.23 5.51
C GLU A 162 -4.79 -14.77 6.94
N GLN A 163 -3.64 -15.12 7.52
CA GLN A 163 -3.29 -14.71 8.87
C GLN A 163 -2.89 -13.23 8.93
N LEU A 164 -2.20 -12.73 7.89
CA LEU A 164 -1.89 -11.29 7.77
C LEU A 164 -3.18 -10.45 7.67
N ALA A 165 -4.16 -10.91 6.90
CA ALA A 165 -5.48 -10.27 6.83
C ALA A 165 -6.20 -10.29 8.19
N GLY A 166 -6.07 -11.40 8.95
CA GLY A 166 -6.53 -11.48 10.34
C GLY A 166 -5.89 -10.42 11.23
N PHE A 167 -4.57 -10.24 11.14
CA PHE A 167 -3.87 -9.19 11.89
C PHE A 167 -4.31 -7.79 11.51
N MET A 168 -4.56 -7.52 10.22
CA MET A 168 -5.12 -6.25 9.77
C MET A 168 -6.49 -6.00 10.42
N ALA A 169 -7.36 -7.01 10.46
CA ALA A 169 -8.67 -6.91 11.09
C ALA A 169 -8.58 -6.66 12.61
N ASP A 170 -7.76 -7.43 13.33
CA ASP A 170 -7.55 -7.29 14.79
C ASP A 170 -7.03 -5.90 15.16
N ARG A 171 -6.25 -5.29 14.26
CA ARG A 171 -5.67 -3.95 14.43
C ARG A 171 -6.54 -2.83 13.87
N GLN A 172 -7.77 -3.13 13.45
CA GLN A 172 -8.72 -2.19 12.87
C GLN A 172 -8.16 -1.44 11.64
N VAL A 173 -7.38 -2.14 10.81
CA VAL A 173 -6.93 -1.65 9.51
C VAL A 173 -8.06 -1.88 8.50
N ASN A 174 -8.52 -0.81 7.86
CA ASN A 174 -9.46 -0.90 6.76
C ASN A 174 -8.74 -1.46 5.54
N PHE A 175 -9.05 -2.71 5.18
CA PHE A 175 -8.40 -3.41 4.07
C PHE A 175 -9.25 -3.34 2.80
N SER A 176 -8.70 -2.77 1.74
CA SER A 176 -9.34 -2.63 0.42
C SER A 176 -8.51 -3.31 -0.66
N ILE A 177 -9.17 -3.89 -1.65
CA ILE A 177 -8.52 -4.57 -2.78
C ILE A 177 -9.00 -3.94 -4.09
N LEU A 178 -8.05 -3.44 -4.88
CA LEU A 178 -8.24 -2.96 -6.24
C LEU A 178 -7.66 -3.99 -7.20
N SER A 179 -8.54 -4.78 -7.82
CA SER A 179 -8.14 -5.81 -8.77
C SER A 179 -8.93 -5.68 -10.08
N PRO A 180 -8.26 -5.45 -11.22
CA PRO A 180 -8.90 -5.43 -12.52
C PRO A 180 -9.60 -6.76 -12.80
N ARG A 181 -10.81 -6.71 -13.37
CA ARG A 181 -11.47 -7.93 -13.86
C ARG A 181 -10.85 -8.35 -15.18
N LYS A 182 -10.50 -9.63 -15.32
CA LYS A 182 -10.29 -10.25 -16.62
C LYS A 182 -11.63 -10.24 -17.37
N ILE A 183 -11.70 -9.50 -18.48
CA ILE A 183 -12.84 -9.50 -19.42
C ILE A 183 -12.65 -10.66 -20.39
#